data_AF-A0A523TUS1-F1
#
_entry.id   AF-A0A523TUS1-F1
#
_cell.length_a   1.000
_cell.length_b   1.000
_cell.length_c   1.000
_cell.angle_alpha   90.00
_cell.angle_beta   90.00
_cell.angle_gamma   90.00
#
_symmetry.space_group_name_H-M   'P 1'
#
loop_
_entity.id
_entity.type
_entity.pdbx_description
1 polymer ?
#
loop_
_entity_poly.entity_id
_entity_poly.type
_entity_poly.pdbx_seq_one_letter_code
_entity_poly.pdbx_strand_id
1 'polypeptide(L)'
;MNLIQSWKESLRLFERQNLKSFLMVTGKAFVDVYGAINKPLTSWGNWISLAVIVALVIMTNSIKMLHLFWVEAIILNSMLHFFFFIFCLAMRPSTDIKDITYFRSYIGRFWILLIVAIFLGISRVYVIPFIFIWYMFSLLFAFDSRGTVNDLLRSFQNGFMMVLYNLPVCVVLWAVLASINFVLYYFVAFALGYFGGLTMAAILYIFFVPIEVALITNLYIKFVHSQSSLYFPQPKQ
;
A
#
# COMPACT_ATOMS: atom_id res chain seq x y z
N MET A 1 -6.54 -23.41 -14.98
CA MET A 1 -5.88 -22.53 -15.98
C MET A 1 -4.39 -22.86 -16.01
N ASN A 2 -3.76 -22.95 -17.18
CA ASN A 2 -2.33 -23.23 -17.27
C ASN A 2 -1.52 -21.94 -16.97
N LEU A 3 -0.40 -22.08 -16.27
CA LEU A 3 0.50 -20.98 -15.88
C LEU A 3 1.03 -20.20 -17.09
N ILE A 4 1.43 -20.88 -18.17
CA ILE A 4 1.90 -20.23 -19.41
C ILE A 4 0.79 -19.38 -20.04
N GLN A 5 -0.46 -19.86 -20.01
CA GLN A 5 -1.61 -19.13 -20.52
C GLN A 5 -1.87 -17.87 -19.68
N SER A 6 -1.83 -18.00 -18.35
CA SER A 6 -1.96 -16.87 -17.42
C SER A 6 -0.89 -15.81 -17.65
N TRP A 7 0.36 -16.22 -17.91
CA TRP A 7 1.44 -15.31 -18.25
C TRP A 7 1.18 -14.56 -19.56
N LYS A 8 0.75 -15.25 -20.61
CA LYS A 8 0.39 -14.61 -21.89
C LYS A 8 -0.75 -13.62 -21.72
N GLU A 9 -1.79 -13.98 -20.97
CA GLU A 9 -2.95 -13.12 -20.72
C GLU A 9 -2.59 -11.90 -19.87
N SER A 10 -1.78 -12.06 -18.83
CA SER A 10 -1.32 -10.94 -18.00
C SER A 10 -0.47 -9.94 -18.79
N LEU A 11 0.40 -10.42 -19.68
CA LEU A 11 1.21 -9.57 -20.57
C LEU A 11 0.38 -8.74 -21.56
N ARG A 12 -0.86 -9.15 -21.88
CA ARG A 12 -1.78 -8.32 -22.69
C ARG A 12 -2.08 -6.97 -22.03
N LEU A 13 -1.82 -6.80 -20.74
CA LEU A 13 -1.86 -5.50 -20.08
C LEU A 13 -0.98 -4.46 -20.78
N PHE A 14 0.16 -4.86 -21.35
CA PHE A 14 1.11 -3.96 -22.01
C PHE A 14 0.76 -3.67 -23.46
N GLU A 15 -0.28 -4.27 -24.01
CA GLU A 15 -0.84 -3.85 -25.29
C GLU A 15 -1.32 -2.40 -25.19
N ARG A 16 -1.06 -1.59 -26.21
CA ARG A 16 -1.26 -0.13 -26.18
C ARG A 16 -2.66 0.29 -25.70
N GLN A 17 -3.70 -0.44 -26.12
CA GLN A 17 -5.08 -0.15 -25.74
C GLN A 17 -5.33 -0.42 -24.24
N ASN A 18 -4.84 -1.56 -23.74
CA ASN A 18 -5.01 -1.97 -22.34
C ASN A 18 -4.16 -1.13 -21.41
N LEU A 19 -2.92 -0.81 -21.80
CA LEU A 19 -2.01 0.01 -21.01
C LEU A 19 -2.54 1.43 -20.87
N LYS A 20 -3.05 2.02 -21.96
CA LYS A 20 -3.67 3.35 -21.92
C LYS A 20 -4.83 3.39 -20.94
N SER A 21 -5.75 2.44 -21.02
CA SER A 21 -6.89 2.35 -20.10
C SER A 21 -6.44 2.15 -18.65
N PHE A 22 -5.47 1.26 -18.42
CA PHE A 22 -4.91 1.02 -17.09
C PHE A 22 -4.26 2.27 -16.47
N LEU A 23 -3.44 2.98 -17.25
CA LEU A 23 -2.81 4.23 -16.80
C LEU A 23 -3.86 5.33 -16.56
N MET A 24 -4.90 5.41 -17.39
CA MET A 24 -5.98 6.37 -17.20
C MET A 24 -6.77 6.11 -15.91
N VAL A 25 -7.11 4.85 -15.64
CA VAL A 25 -7.80 4.46 -14.39
C VAL A 25 -6.90 4.72 -13.17
N THR A 26 -5.60 4.43 -13.28
CA THR A 26 -4.63 4.72 -12.21
C THR A 26 -4.46 6.21 -11.97
N GLY A 27 -4.35 7.01 -13.03
CA GLY A 27 -4.29 8.47 -12.93
C GLY A 27 -5.58 9.05 -12.34
N LYS A 28 -6.74 8.53 -12.72
CA LYS A 28 -8.02 8.93 -12.12
C LYS A 28 -8.06 8.60 -10.61
N ALA A 29 -7.69 7.38 -10.23
CA ALA A 29 -7.63 6.99 -8.82
C ALA A 29 -6.69 7.90 -8.01
N PHE A 30 -5.53 8.25 -8.59
CA PHE A 30 -4.61 9.22 -8.01
C PHE A 30 -5.28 10.59 -7.81
N VAL A 31 -5.88 11.17 -8.86
CA VAL A 31 -6.55 12.49 -8.78
C VAL A 31 -7.69 12.48 -7.76
N ASP A 32 -8.50 11.42 -7.74
CA ASP A 32 -9.63 11.30 -6.81
C ASP A 32 -9.13 11.25 -5.36
N VAL A 33 -8.02 10.56 -5.08
CA VAL A 33 -7.41 10.48 -3.75
C VAL A 33 -6.88 11.83 -3.30
N TYR A 34 -6.14 12.56 -4.14
CA TYR A 34 -5.69 13.92 -3.77
C TYR A 34 -6.83 14.91 -3.67
N GLY A 35 -7.84 14.77 -4.52
CA GLY A 35 -9.07 15.54 -4.42
C GLY A 35 -9.79 15.30 -3.09
N ALA A 36 -9.68 14.10 -2.50
CA ALA A 36 -10.21 13.79 -1.18
C ALA A 36 -9.30 14.29 -0.04
N ILE A 37 -7.98 14.11 -0.14
CA ILE A 37 -7.00 14.58 0.86
C ILE A 37 -7.02 16.11 1.00
N ASN A 38 -7.17 16.84 -0.11
CA ASN A 38 -7.18 18.30 -0.13
C ASN A 38 -8.52 18.92 0.28
N LYS A 39 -9.54 18.12 0.62
CA LYS A 39 -10.78 18.68 1.17
C LYS A 39 -10.49 19.28 2.55
N PRO A 40 -11.00 20.48 2.85
CA PRO A 40 -10.87 21.03 4.18
C PRO A 40 -11.44 20.04 5.18
N LEU A 41 -10.62 19.64 6.15
CA LEU A 41 -11.06 18.76 7.21
C LEU A 41 -12.09 19.50 8.06
N THR A 42 -12.91 18.73 8.78
CA THR A 42 -13.74 19.30 9.84
C THR A 42 -12.86 20.06 10.83
N SER A 43 -13.43 21.03 11.56
CA SER A 43 -12.70 21.78 12.60
C SER A 43 -11.89 20.85 13.52
N TRP A 44 -12.50 19.74 13.96
CA TRP A 44 -11.85 18.69 14.73
C TRP A 44 -10.67 18.01 14.00
N GLY A 45 -10.83 17.70 12.71
CA GLY A 45 -9.76 17.11 11.91
C GLY A 45 -8.54 18.01 11.76
N ASN A 46 -8.73 19.32 11.59
CA ASN A 46 -7.63 20.29 11.52
C ASN A 46 -6.83 20.34 12.84
N TRP A 47 -7.52 20.29 13.99
CA TRP A 47 -6.87 20.24 15.29
C TRP A 47 -6.05 18.96 15.49
N ILE A 48 -6.58 17.82 15.04
CA ILE A 48 -5.85 16.55 15.07
C ILE A 48 -4.59 16.64 14.20
N SER A 49 -4.69 17.17 12.97
CA SER A 49 -3.53 17.37 12.09
C SER A 49 -2.50 18.30 12.71
N LEU A 50 -2.92 19.40 13.33
CA LEU A 50 -2.01 20.32 14.02
C LEU A 50 -1.30 19.62 15.18
N ALA A 51 -2.04 18.86 16.01
CA ALA A 51 -1.46 18.10 17.11
C ALA A 51 -0.43 17.07 16.62
N VAL A 52 -0.70 16.38 15.51
CA VAL A 52 0.25 15.45 14.87
C VAL A 52 1.50 16.19 14.40
N ILE A 53 1.36 17.33 13.72
CA ILE A 53 2.51 18.13 13.26
C ILE A 53 3.37 18.56 14.45
N VAL A 54 2.76 19.09 15.50
CA VAL A 54 3.49 19.51 16.72
C VAL A 54 4.22 18.31 17.35
N ALA A 55 3.56 17.16 17.46
CA ALA A 55 4.18 15.94 17.99
C ALA A 55 5.38 15.49 17.15
N LEU A 56 5.29 15.53 15.81
CA LEU A 56 6.39 15.18 14.92
C LEU A 56 7.58 16.13 15.04
N VAL A 57 7.32 17.43 15.21
CA VAL A 57 8.36 18.44 15.43
C VAL A 57 9.06 18.21 16.77
N ILE A 58 8.31 18.00 17.85
CA ILE A 58 8.89 17.70 19.18
C ILE A 58 9.74 16.42 19.10
N MET A 59 9.19 15.35 18.52
CA MET A 59 9.86 14.06 18.42
C MET A 59 11.15 14.14 17.59
N THR A 60 11.13 14.88 16.48
CA THR A 60 12.33 15.14 15.67
C THR A 60 13.43 15.81 16.49
N ASN A 61 13.09 16.85 17.25
CA ASN A 61 14.06 17.59 18.06
C ASN A 61 14.62 16.71 19.20
N SER A 62 13.77 15.93 19.85
CA SER A 62 14.19 14.99 20.90
C SER A 62 15.16 13.91 20.36
N ILE A 63 14.88 13.34 19.19
CA ILE A 63 15.75 12.35 18.55
C ILE A 63 17.13 12.95 18.23
N LYS A 64 17.15 14.17 17.67
CA LYS A 64 18.39 14.88 17.36
C LYS A 64 19.19 15.21 18.61
N MET A 65 18.53 15.68 19.67
CA MET A 65 19.15 16.00 20.96
C MET A 65 19.78 14.77 21.62
N LEU A 66 19.12 13.61 21.53
CA LEU A 66 19.57 12.36 22.15
C LEU A 66 20.45 11.51 21.21
N HIS A 67 20.75 11.98 20.00
CA HIS A 67 21.48 11.24 18.96
C HIS A 67 20.87 9.85 18.64
N LEU A 68 19.56 9.70 18.73
CA LEU A 68 18.84 8.43 18.54
C LEU A 68 18.44 8.19 17.08
N PHE A 69 19.37 8.36 16.13
CA PHE A 69 19.08 8.31 14.69
C PHE A 69 18.47 6.97 14.21
N TRP A 70 18.75 5.87 14.89
CA TRP A 70 18.13 4.57 14.59
C TRP A 70 16.62 4.55 14.89
N VAL A 71 16.17 5.33 15.87
CA VAL A 71 14.74 5.47 16.22
C VAL A 71 14.00 6.21 15.11
N GLU A 72 14.65 7.20 14.49
CA GLU A 72 14.11 7.93 13.34
C GLU A 72 13.75 6.99 12.18
N ALA A 73 14.67 6.08 11.85
CA ALA A 73 14.47 5.09 10.78
C ALA A 73 13.30 4.13 11.10
N ILE A 74 13.19 3.65 12.34
CA ILE A 74 12.08 2.77 12.77
C ILE A 74 10.74 3.50 12.66
N ILE A 75 10.68 4.76 13.10
CA ILE A 75 9.47 5.57 13.07
C ILE A 75 9.03 5.83 11.63
N LEU A 76 9.95 6.24 10.76
CA LEU A 76 9.66 6.48 9.35
C LEU A 76 9.17 5.22 8.66
N ASN A 77 9.83 4.08 8.89
CA ASN A 77 9.39 2.80 8.37
C ASN A 77 7.98 2.45 8.87
N SER A 78 7.69 2.69 10.16
CA SER A 78 6.37 2.44 10.74
C SER A 78 5.30 3.35 10.11
N MET A 79 5.62 4.63 9.88
CA MET A 79 4.73 5.58 9.21
C MET A 79 4.44 5.17 7.78
N LEU A 80 5.46 4.78 7.01
CA LEU A 80 5.32 4.30 5.64
C LEU A 80 4.31 3.14 5.58
N HIS A 81 4.50 2.12 6.41
CA HIS A 81 3.65 0.93 6.42
C HIS A 81 2.24 1.22 6.96
N PHE A 82 2.12 2.14 7.92
CA PHE A 82 0.82 2.62 8.40
C PHE A 82 0.06 3.36 7.30
N PHE A 83 0.68 4.32 6.63
CA PHE A 83 0.07 5.02 5.50
C PHE A 83 -0.31 4.05 4.40
N PHE A 84 0.58 3.10 4.08
CA PHE A 84 0.30 2.09 3.08
C PHE A 84 -0.96 1.28 3.41
N PHE A 85 -1.06 0.77 4.64
CA PHE A 85 -2.21 0.01 5.12
C PHE A 85 -3.51 0.83 5.03
N ILE A 86 -3.48 2.08 5.49
CA ILE A 86 -4.64 2.98 5.45
C ILE A 86 -5.04 3.31 4.01
N PHE A 87 -4.08 3.62 3.13
CA PHE A 87 -4.38 3.89 1.73
C PHE A 87 -4.90 2.64 1.01
N CYS A 88 -4.42 1.44 1.32
CA CYS A 88 -5.00 0.21 0.79
C CYS A 88 -6.47 0.05 1.19
N LEU A 89 -6.81 0.26 2.46
CA LEU A 89 -8.20 0.26 2.91
C LEU A 89 -9.03 1.35 2.22
N ALA A 90 -8.45 2.53 2.04
CA ALA A 90 -9.09 3.69 1.44
C ALA A 90 -9.30 3.52 -0.08
N MET A 91 -8.42 2.80 -0.78
CA MET A 91 -8.51 2.59 -2.24
C MET A 91 -9.17 1.28 -2.64
N ARG A 92 -9.27 0.31 -1.72
CA ARG A 92 -10.02 -0.93 -1.94
C ARG A 92 -11.43 -0.64 -2.44
N PRO A 93 -11.91 -1.31 -3.50
CA PRO A 93 -13.31 -1.24 -3.90
C PRO A 93 -14.21 -1.79 -2.79
N SER A 94 -15.15 -0.98 -2.33
CA SER A 94 -16.16 -1.39 -1.36
C SER A 94 -17.46 -0.66 -1.63
N THR A 95 -18.58 -1.31 -1.35
CA THR A 95 -19.91 -0.69 -1.32
C THR A 95 -20.14 0.10 -0.04
N ASP A 96 -19.34 -0.14 1.00
CA ASP A 96 -19.46 0.53 2.29
C ASP A 96 -18.97 1.98 2.21
N ILE A 97 -19.63 2.86 2.94
CA ILE A 97 -19.21 4.26 3.11
C ILE A 97 -17.91 4.26 3.92
N LYS A 98 -16.86 4.89 3.38
CA LYS A 98 -15.53 4.95 4.00
C LYS A 98 -15.46 6.06 5.05
N ASP A 99 -16.19 5.88 6.14
CA ASP A 99 -16.20 6.77 7.30
C ASP A 99 -15.23 6.29 8.40
N ILE A 100 -15.18 7.01 9.52
CA ILE A 100 -14.34 6.63 10.67
C ILE A 100 -14.71 5.24 11.20
N THR A 101 -15.99 4.87 11.16
CA THR A 101 -16.49 3.57 11.62
C THR A 101 -15.92 2.44 10.75
N TYR A 102 -15.92 2.62 9.43
CA TYR A 102 -15.30 1.73 8.47
C TYR A 102 -13.82 1.51 8.81
N PHE A 103 -13.02 2.59 8.90
CA PHE A 103 -11.59 2.45 9.20
C PHE A 103 -11.35 1.80 10.56
N ARG A 104 -12.09 2.20 11.60
CA ARG A 104 -11.95 1.62 12.95
C ARG A 104 -12.26 0.13 12.96
N SER A 105 -13.30 -0.31 12.25
CA SER A 105 -13.68 -1.72 12.16
C SER A 105 -12.61 -2.57 11.47
N TYR A 106 -12.08 -2.09 10.33
CA TYR A 106 -11.04 -2.80 9.59
C TYR A 106 -9.69 -2.80 10.32
N ILE A 107 -9.28 -1.68 10.92
CA ILE A 107 -8.06 -1.63 11.74
C ILE A 107 -8.21 -2.59 12.92
N GLY A 108 -9.34 -2.57 13.64
CA GLY A 108 -9.58 -3.48 14.76
C GLY A 108 -9.58 -4.96 14.37
N ARG A 109 -10.00 -5.29 13.14
CA ARG A 109 -10.02 -6.66 12.63
C ARG A 109 -8.65 -7.13 12.10
N PHE A 110 -7.90 -6.24 11.46
CA PHE A 110 -6.69 -6.59 10.69
C PHE A 110 -5.40 -5.97 11.23
N TRP A 111 -5.39 -5.42 12.45
CA TRP A 111 -4.20 -4.82 13.09
C TRP A 111 -2.99 -5.74 13.13
N ILE A 112 -3.19 -7.06 13.23
CA ILE A 112 -2.10 -8.04 13.19
C ILE A 112 -1.34 -7.94 11.87
N LEU A 113 -2.03 -7.74 10.74
CA LEU A 113 -1.38 -7.57 9.44
C LEU A 113 -0.59 -6.27 9.38
N LEU A 114 -1.06 -5.19 10.01
CA LEU A 114 -0.31 -3.93 10.14
C LEU A 114 0.99 -4.14 10.93
N ILE A 115 0.94 -4.86 12.05
CA ILE A 115 2.15 -5.17 12.83
C ILE A 115 3.12 -6.03 12.02
N VAL A 116 2.61 -7.03 11.29
CA VAL A 116 3.44 -7.84 10.38
C VAL A 116 4.11 -6.95 9.34
N ALA A 117 3.40 -5.99 8.75
CA ALA A 117 3.98 -5.03 7.81
C ALA A 117 5.11 -4.22 8.45
N ILE A 118 4.88 -3.65 9.65
CA ILE A 118 5.88 -2.86 10.36
C ILE A 118 7.13 -3.71 10.67
N PHE A 119 6.93 -4.93 11.17
CA PHE A 119 8.01 -5.86 11.50
C PHE A 119 8.81 -6.28 10.25
N LEU A 120 8.11 -6.62 9.18
CA LEU A 120 8.74 -6.88 7.88
C LEU A 120 9.57 -5.65 7.47
N GLY A 121 9.04 -4.44 7.68
CA GLY A 121 9.62 -3.14 7.29
C GLY A 121 10.99 -2.87 7.88
N ILE A 122 11.14 -3.26 9.15
CA ILE A 122 12.39 -3.13 9.90
C ILE A 122 13.36 -4.27 9.53
N SER A 123 12.83 -5.41 9.10
CA SER A 123 13.62 -6.58 8.77
C SER A 123 14.29 -6.47 7.40
N ARG A 124 15.39 -7.20 7.20
CA ARG A 124 16.05 -7.34 5.89
C ARG A 124 15.22 -8.15 4.88
N VAL A 125 14.06 -8.68 5.27
CA VAL A 125 13.21 -9.52 4.42
C VAL A 125 12.63 -8.71 3.25
N TYR A 126 12.39 -7.41 3.40
CA TYR A 126 11.93 -6.57 2.28
C TYR A 126 12.96 -6.35 1.17
N VAL A 127 14.23 -6.69 1.40
CA VAL A 127 15.24 -6.71 0.34
C VAL A 127 14.95 -7.82 -0.67
N ILE A 128 14.23 -8.87 -0.26
CA ILE A 128 13.87 -9.97 -1.15
C ILE A 128 12.83 -9.45 -2.17
N PRO A 129 13.10 -9.59 -3.49
CA PRO A 129 12.18 -9.16 -4.52
C PRO A 129 10.79 -9.79 -4.36
N PHE A 130 9.75 -9.07 -4.77
CA PHE A 130 8.34 -9.49 -4.75
C PHE A 130 7.67 -9.68 -3.38
N ILE A 131 8.40 -9.73 -2.26
CA ILE A 131 7.77 -9.89 -0.93
C ILE A 131 6.80 -8.74 -0.64
N PHE A 132 7.17 -7.51 -0.99
CA PHE A 132 6.29 -6.36 -0.85
C PHE A 132 5.01 -6.52 -1.67
N ILE A 133 5.13 -6.84 -2.96
CA ILE A 133 3.98 -7.05 -3.86
C ILE A 133 3.09 -8.19 -3.36
N TRP A 134 3.69 -9.29 -2.92
CA TRP A 134 2.98 -10.43 -2.36
C TRP A 134 2.19 -10.03 -1.09
N TYR A 135 2.85 -9.35 -0.17
CA TYR A 135 2.20 -8.86 1.05
C TYR A 135 1.02 -7.94 0.71
N MET A 136 1.15 -7.07 -0.30
CA MET A 136 0.07 -6.16 -0.70
C MET A 136 -1.14 -6.87 -1.32
N PHE A 137 -0.92 -7.86 -2.18
CA PHE A 137 -2.04 -8.68 -2.65
C PHE A 137 -2.68 -9.47 -1.50
N SER A 138 -1.88 -9.98 -0.58
CA SER A 138 -2.37 -10.69 0.61
C SER A 138 -3.22 -9.78 1.49
N LEU A 139 -2.82 -8.52 1.65
CA LEU A 139 -3.57 -7.51 2.40
C LEU A 139 -4.94 -7.22 1.76
N LEU A 140 -4.98 -7.04 0.43
CA LEU A 140 -6.23 -6.80 -0.30
C LEU A 140 -7.17 -8.00 -0.20
N PHE A 141 -6.66 -9.23 -0.37
CA PHE A 141 -7.45 -10.44 -0.14
C PHE A 141 -7.94 -10.57 1.30
N ALA A 142 -7.13 -10.19 2.29
CA ALA A 142 -7.52 -10.23 3.69
C ALA A 142 -8.67 -9.27 3.97
N PHE A 143 -8.63 -8.07 3.41
CA PHE A 143 -9.71 -7.09 3.55
C PHE A 143 -11.02 -7.53 2.90
N ASP A 144 -10.97 -8.38 1.87
CA ASP A 144 -12.15 -9.01 1.27
C ASP A 144 -12.71 -10.19 2.08
N SER A 145 -12.07 -10.55 3.19
CA SER A 145 -12.43 -11.70 4.03
C SER A 145 -13.17 -11.32 5.32
N ARG A 146 -13.67 -12.34 6.03
CA ARG A 146 -14.28 -12.17 7.35
C ARG A 146 -13.24 -11.93 8.46
N GLY A 147 -11.95 -12.11 8.18
CA GLY A 147 -10.86 -11.89 9.13
C GLY A 147 -10.62 -13.02 10.13
N THR A 148 -11.07 -14.24 9.83
CA THR A 148 -10.68 -15.41 10.63
C THR A 148 -9.23 -15.82 10.33
N VAL A 149 -8.57 -16.56 11.23
CA VAL A 149 -7.18 -17.02 11.01
C VAL A 149 -7.03 -17.82 9.72
N ASN A 150 -8.00 -18.69 9.42
CA ASN A 150 -8.01 -19.47 8.18
C ASN A 150 -8.16 -18.58 6.94
N ASP A 151 -8.97 -17.52 7.03
CA ASP A 151 -9.10 -16.54 5.96
C ASP A 151 -7.79 -15.78 5.73
N LEU A 152 -7.06 -15.43 6.79
CA LEU A 152 -5.76 -14.77 6.67
C LEU A 152 -4.74 -15.66 5.97
N LEU A 153 -4.62 -16.93 6.38
CA LEU A 153 -3.74 -17.89 5.71
C LEU A 153 -4.12 -18.07 4.24
N ARG A 154 -5.41 -18.16 3.95
CA ARG A 154 -5.91 -18.22 2.57
C ARG A 154 -5.59 -16.94 1.79
N SER A 155 -5.62 -15.79 2.44
CA SER A 155 -5.28 -14.50 1.81
C SER A 155 -3.80 -14.45 1.43
N PHE A 156 -2.91 -14.96 2.29
CA PHE A 156 -1.49 -15.12 1.95
C PHE A 156 -1.29 -16.10 0.79
N GLN A 157 -2.00 -17.23 0.79
CA GLN A 157 -1.96 -18.20 -0.31
C GLN A 157 -2.45 -17.58 -1.62
N ASN A 158 -3.58 -16.87 -1.60
CA ASN A 158 -4.15 -16.21 -2.77
C ASN A 158 -3.24 -15.10 -3.29
N GLY A 159 -2.62 -14.32 -2.40
CA GLY A 159 -1.61 -13.33 -2.76
C GLY A 159 -0.40 -13.98 -3.44
N PHE A 160 0.08 -15.12 -2.93
CA PHE A 160 1.20 -15.84 -3.51
C PHE A 160 0.85 -16.38 -4.90
N MET A 161 -0.33 -17.00 -5.03
CA MET A 161 -0.85 -17.48 -6.32
C MET A 161 -1.00 -16.33 -7.30
N MET A 162 -1.44 -15.14 -6.87
CA MET A 162 -1.54 -13.97 -7.73
C MET A 162 -0.18 -13.55 -8.29
N VAL A 163 0.86 -13.51 -7.45
CA VAL A 163 2.24 -13.22 -7.90
C VAL A 163 2.74 -14.29 -8.88
N LEU A 164 2.55 -15.57 -8.56
CA LEU A 164 3.06 -16.67 -9.38
C LEU A 164 2.41 -16.71 -10.78
N TYR A 165 1.08 -16.61 -10.84
CA TYR A 165 0.32 -16.68 -12.08
C TYR A 165 0.40 -15.39 -12.91
N ASN A 166 0.86 -14.28 -12.33
CA ASN A 166 1.06 -13.00 -13.02
C ASN A 166 2.51 -12.51 -12.94
N LEU A 167 3.47 -13.44 -12.80
CA LEU A 167 4.88 -13.14 -12.57
C LEU A 167 5.47 -12.13 -13.57
N PRO A 168 5.23 -12.23 -14.90
CA PRO A 168 5.80 -11.26 -15.84
C PRO A 168 5.35 -9.82 -15.58
N VAL A 169 4.07 -9.61 -15.25
CA VAL A 169 3.56 -8.28 -14.89
C VAL A 169 4.08 -7.85 -13.52
N CYS A 170 4.20 -8.78 -12.57
CA CYS A 170 4.75 -8.49 -11.25
C CYS A 170 6.23 -8.06 -11.32
N VAL A 171 7.02 -8.59 -12.26
CA VAL A 171 8.41 -8.14 -12.53
C VAL A 171 8.42 -6.69 -12.98
N VAL A 172 7.56 -6.31 -13.93
CA VAL A 172 7.46 -4.92 -14.40
C VAL A 172 6.97 -4.01 -13.27
N LEU A 173 5.96 -4.44 -12.52
CA LEU A 173 5.44 -3.70 -11.37
C LEU A 173 6.54 -3.48 -10.32
N TRP A 174 7.33 -4.51 -10.01
CA TRP A 174 8.44 -4.40 -9.07
C TRP A 174 9.47 -3.38 -9.53
N ALA A 175 9.85 -3.36 -10.82
CA ALA A 175 10.77 -2.37 -11.35
C ALA A 175 10.23 -0.94 -11.25
N VAL A 176 8.93 -0.74 -11.51
CA VAL A 176 8.26 0.56 -11.35
C VAL A 176 8.25 0.98 -9.87
N LEU A 177 7.82 0.11 -8.97
CA LEU A 177 7.79 0.40 -7.53
C LEU A 177 9.18 0.65 -6.96
N ALA A 178 10.20 -0.11 -7.40
CA ALA A 178 11.58 0.11 -7.00
C ALA A 178 12.09 1.48 -7.47
N SER A 179 11.71 1.91 -8.68
CA SER A 179 12.06 3.23 -9.20
C SER A 179 11.41 4.35 -8.39
N ILE A 180 10.12 4.20 -8.04
CA ILE A 180 9.41 5.16 -7.17
C ILE A 180 10.06 5.23 -5.78
N ASN A 181 10.34 4.07 -5.17
CA ASN A 181 10.96 3.99 -3.84
C ASN A 181 12.39 4.53 -3.84
N PHE A 182 13.16 4.31 -4.91
CA PHE A 182 14.49 4.91 -5.08
C PHE A 182 14.38 6.44 -5.05
N VAL A 183 13.49 7.03 -5.84
CA VAL A 183 13.27 8.48 -5.87
C VAL A 183 12.80 8.99 -4.49
N LEU A 184 11.83 8.31 -3.88
CA LEU A 184 11.33 8.63 -2.55
C LEU A 184 12.43 8.60 -1.49
N TYR A 185 13.32 7.60 -1.52
CA TYR A 185 14.44 7.49 -0.59
C TYR A 185 15.36 8.72 -0.63
N TYR A 186 15.72 9.19 -1.82
CA TYR A 186 16.54 10.42 -1.96
C TYR A 186 15.80 11.66 -1.45
N PHE A 187 14.51 11.80 -1.76
CA PHE A 187 13.72 12.92 -1.26
C PHE A 187 13.56 12.90 0.26
N VAL A 188 13.34 11.73 0.85
CA VAL A 188 13.26 11.56 2.31
C VAL A 188 14.61 11.88 2.95
N ALA A 189 15.72 11.31 2.44
CA ALA A 189 17.05 11.60 2.96
C ALA A 189 17.38 13.11 2.90
N PHE A 190 17.02 13.76 1.80
CA PHE A 190 17.16 15.21 1.63
C PHE A 190 16.28 15.99 2.63
N ALA A 191 15.02 15.59 2.81
CA ALA A 191 14.08 16.23 3.73
C ALA A 191 14.53 16.13 5.20
N LEU A 192 15.05 14.96 5.60
CA LEU A 192 15.59 14.74 6.94
C LEU A 192 16.83 15.61 7.20
N GLY A 193 17.72 15.72 6.22
CA GLY A 193 18.95 16.49 6.32
C GLY A 193 18.76 18.01 6.33
N TYR A 194 17.94 18.55 5.42
CA TYR A 194 17.88 19.99 5.16
C TYR A 194 16.61 20.72 5.64
N PHE A 195 15.42 20.10 5.61
CA PHE A 195 14.16 20.85 5.59
C PHE A 195 13.18 20.61 6.77
N GLY A 196 13.45 19.70 7.70
CA GLY A 196 12.63 19.62 8.91
C GLY A 196 12.26 18.23 9.44
N GLY A 197 13.15 17.24 9.29
CA GLY A 197 13.02 15.94 9.98
C GLY A 197 11.73 15.19 9.66
N LEU A 198 11.17 14.48 10.64
CA LEU A 198 10.07 13.53 10.44
C LEU A 198 8.83 14.13 9.78
N THR A 199 8.55 15.42 10.00
CA THR A 199 7.37 16.11 9.48
C THR A 199 7.36 16.16 7.95
N MET A 200 8.47 16.59 7.33
CA MET A 200 8.57 16.68 5.88
C MET A 200 8.59 15.28 5.23
N ALA A 201 9.24 14.31 5.89
CA ALA A 201 9.24 12.93 5.44
C ALA A 201 7.83 12.31 5.45
N ALA A 202 7.02 12.59 6.48
CA ALA A 202 5.63 12.13 6.55
C ALA A 202 4.77 12.73 5.41
N ILE A 203 4.98 14.01 5.08
CA ILE A 203 4.31 14.66 3.94
C ILE A 203 4.68 13.98 2.62
N LEU A 204 5.97 13.66 2.42
CA LEU A 204 6.40 12.92 1.24
C LEU A 204 5.72 11.54 1.15
N TYR A 205 5.56 10.81 2.25
CA TYR A 205 4.81 9.56 2.22
C TYR A 205 3.34 9.75 1.81
N ILE A 206 2.68 10.81 2.26
CA ILE A 206 1.31 11.14 1.82
C ILE A 206 1.25 11.38 0.31
N PHE A 207 2.33 11.87 -0.32
CA PHE A 207 2.40 12.09 -1.77
C PHE A 207 2.80 10.86 -2.60
N PHE A 208 3.68 10.01 -2.09
CA PHE A 208 4.23 8.91 -2.89
C PHE A 208 3.48 7.60 -2.67
N VAL A 209 3.06 7.29 -1.43
CA VAL A 209 2.39 6.03 -1.09
C VAL A 209 1.08 5.81 -1.89
N PRO A 210 0.21 6.83 -2.09
CA PRO A 210 -0.99 6.66 -2.89
C PRO A 210 -0.74 6.17 -4.33
N ILE A 211 0.40 6.54 -4.93
CA ILE A 211 0.75 6.12 -6.29
C ILE A 211 0.97 4.60 -6.33
N GLU A 212 1.76 4.10 -5.39
CA GLU A 212 2.08 2.68 -5.27
C GLU A 212 0.82 1.86 -4.99
N VAL A 213 0.01 2.31 -4.03
CA VAL A 213 -1.24 1.66 -3.66
C VAL A 213 -2.22 1.64 -4.83
N ALA A 214 -2.36 2.74 -5.59
CA ALA A 214 -3.27 2.80 -6.73
C ALA A 214 -2.86 1.82 -7.84
N LEU A 215 -1.56 1.74 -8.16
CA LEU A 215 -1.03 0.79 -9.14
C LEU A 215 -1.34 -0.66 -8.75
N ILE A 216 -1.02 -1.03 -7.50
CA ILE A 216 -1.23 -2.39 -6.99
C ILE A 216 -2.72 -2.73 -6.92
N THR A 217 -3.55 -1.81 -6.40
CA THR A 217 -5.00 -2.02 -6.25
C THR A 217 -5.67 -2.21 -7.62
N ASN A 218 -5.30 -1.42 -8.62
CA ASN A 218 -5.86 -1.58 -9.97
C ASN A 218 -5.44 -2.89 -10.63
N LEU A 219 -4.20 -3.34 -10.42
CA LEU A 219 -3.75 -4.65 -10.89
C LEU A 219 -4.49 -5.79 -10.18
N TYR A 220 -4.65 -5.67 -8.86
CA TYR A 220 -5.40 -6.62 -8.05
C TYR A 220 -6.82 -6.81 -8.61
N ILE A 221 -7.55 -5.70 -8.80
CA ILE A 221 -8.91 -5.71 -9.35
C ILE A 221 -8.92 -6.41 -10.72
N LYS A 222 -8.01 -6.02 -11.61
CA LYS A 222 -7.92 -6.61 -12.95
C LYS A 222 -7.73 -8.13 -12.87
N PHE A 223 -6.75 -8.60 -12.09
CA PHE A 223 -6.42 -10.02 -12.01
C PHE A 223 -7.52 -10.83 -11.33
N VAL A 224 -8.10 -10.33 -10.23
CA VAL A 224 -9.24 -10.98 -9.58
C VAL A 224 -10.40 -11.17 -10.55
N HIS A 225 -10.74 -10.16 -11.34
CA HIS A 225 -11.84 -10.27 -12.29
C HIS A 225 -11.52 -11.17 -13.49
N SER A 226 -10.31 -11.08 -14.07
CA SER A 226 -9.96 -11.91 -15.23
C SER A 226 -9.66 -13.36 -14.87
N GLN A 227 -9.26 -13.64 -13.64
CA GLN A 227 -8.76 -14.94 -13.20
C GLN A 227 -9.42 -15.43 -11.91
N SER A 228 -10.70 -15.09 -11.70
CA SER A 228 -11.45 -15.38 -10.46
C SER A 228 -11.40 -16.85 -10.04
N SER A 229 -11.41 -17.77 -11.00
CA SER A 229 -11.33 -19.22 -10.78
C SER A 229 -10.04 -19.69 -10.13
N LEU A 230 -8.96 -18.91 -10.17
CA LEU A 230 -7.70 -19.23 -9.49
C LEU A 230 -7.74 -18.94 -7.99
N TYR A 231 -8.51 -17.93 -7.58
CA TYR A 231 -8.45 -17.37 -6.23
C TYR A 231 -9.65 -17.76 -5.37
N PHE A 232 -10.79 -18.01 -6.01
CA PHE A 232 -12.04 -18.33 -5.34
C PHE A 232 -12.52 -19.74 -5.74
N PRO A 233 -13.03 -20.53 -4.78
CA PRO A 233 -13.56 -21.84 -5.08
C PRO A 233 -14.84 -21.65 -5.90
N GLN A 234 -14.91 -22.28 -7.07
CA GLN A 234 -16.13 -22.24 -7.87
C GLN A 234 -17.20 -23.12 -7.22
N PRO A 235 -18.48 -22.73 -7.24
CA PRO A 235 -19.55 -23.61 -6.81
C PRO A 235 -19.46 -24.89 -7.65
N LYS A 236 -19.47 -26.04 -6.99
CA LYS A 236 -19.59 -27.33 -7.68
C LYS A 236 -20.94 -27.30 -8.41
N GLN A 237 -20.89 -27.26 -9.73
CA GLN A 237 -22.06 -27.50 -10.58
C GLN A 237 -22.43 -28.98 -10.51
#